data_AF-A0A8J3Q9T7-F1
#
_entry.id   AF-A0A8J3Q9T7-F1
#
_cell.length_a   1.000
_cell.length_b   1.000
_cell.length_c   1.000
_cell.angle_alpha   90.00
_cell.angle_beta   90.00
_cell.angle_gamma   90.00
#
_symmetry.space_group_name_H-M   'P 1'
#
loop_
_entity.id
_entity.type
_entity.pdbx_description
1 polymer ?
#
loop_
_entity_poly.entity_id
_entity_poly.type
_entity_poly.pdbx_seq_one_letter_code
_entity_poly.pdbx_strand_id
1 'polypeptide(L)'
;MTSTLAPHQLLRIGQPVHVNHRASWLAATVTCLTPRQIGVAYQTSSPAPLGDTVLPWAVRPADGALLRAARRVAAGDEVIFGSTTRTVAAAWKGRDGWLVVHFTDGGQPALVLPGAVLRLVDRTPAVTVNGLPITG
;
A
#
# COMPACT_ATOMS: atom_id res chain seq x y z
N MET A 1 21.77 18.34 -5.08
CA MET A 1 20.31 18.50 -5.24
C MET A 1 19.65 17.27 -4.63
N THR A 2 19.21 17.40 -3.39
CA THR A 2 18.55 16.34 -2.61
C THR A 2 17.11 16.22 -3.13
N SER A 3 16.82 15.18 -3.91
CA SER A 3 15.44 14.89 -4.26
C SER A 3 14.76 14.36 -3.01
N THR A 4 14.09 15.27 -2.30
CA THR A 4 13.36 15.01 -1.06
C THR A 4 12.34 13.91 -1.31
N LEU A 5 12.46 12.85 -0.54
CA LEU A 5 11.55 11.71 -0.58
C LEU A 5 10.16 12.13 -0.20
N ALA A 6 9.33 12.27 -1.21
CA ALA A 6 7.91 12.38 -1.03
C ALA A 6 7.43 11.05 -0.43
N PRO A 7 6.86 11.01 0.79
CA PRO A 7 6.04 9.89 1.19
C PRO A 7 5.01 9.71 0.08
N HIS A 8 5.10 8.62 -0.68
CA HIS A 8 4.12 8.34 -1.71
C HIS A 8 2.77 8.27 -1.02
N GLN A 9 1.87 9.19 -1.39
CA GLN A 9 0.49 9.18 -0.95
C GLN A 9 -0.12 7.85 -1.37
N LEU A 10 -0.12 6.92 -0.43
CA LEU A 10 -0.51 5.52 -0.62
C LEU A 10 -1.97 5.37 -0.99
N LEU A 11 -2.78 6.31 -0.53
CA LEU A 11 -4.19 6.41 -0.77
C LEU A 11 -4.55 7.89 -0.91
N ARG A 12 -5.65 8.19 -1.59
CA ARG A 12 -6.25 9.52 -1.62
C ARG A 12 -7.47 9.55 -0.71
N ILE A 13 -7.75 10.70 -0.08
CA ILE A 13 -9.06 10.90 0.57
C ILE A 13 -10.13 10.71 -0.50
N GLY A 14 -11.18 9.94 -0.19
CA GLY A 14 -12.21 9.53 -1.15
C GLY A 14 -11.87 8.28 -1.97
N GLN A 15 -10.67 7.70 -1.83
CA GLN A 15 -10.32 6.48 -2.56
C GLN A 15 -11.10 5.26 -2.03
N PRO A 16 -11.71 4.46 -2.92
CA PRO A 16 -12.31 3.18 -2.53
C PRO A 16 -11.23 2.15 -2.17
N VAL A 17 -11.47 1.45 -1.08
CA VAL A 17 -10.57 0.43 -0.52
C VAL A 17 -11.37 -0.72 0.07
N HIS A 18 -10.71 -1.87 0.25
CA HIS A 18 -11.21 -2.96 1.07
C HIS A 18 -10.42 -3.01 2.37
N VAL A 19 -11.11 -3.20 3.49
CA VAL A 19 -10.51 -3.23 4.83
C VAL A 19 -10.71 -4.61 5.41
N ASN A 20 -9.64 -5.25 5.87
CA ASN A 20 -9.72 -6.51 6.60
C ASN A 20 -10.19 -6.23 8.04
N HIS A 21 -11.47 -6.46 8.30
CA HIS A 21 -12.09 -6.33 9.60
C HIS A 21 -12.56 -7.72 10.07
N ARG A 22 -11.92 -8.26 11.12
CA ARG A 22 -12.25 -9.56 11.72
C ARG A 22 -12.35 -10.72 10.72
N ALA A 23 -11.37 -10.82 9.82
CA ALA A 23 -11.29 -11.84 8.76
C ALA A 23 -12.35 -11.73 7.65
N SER A 24 -13.01 -10.57 7.53
CA SER A 24 -13.84 -10.23 6.38
C SER A 24 -13.31 -8.96 5.70
N TRP A 25 -13.33 -8.95 4.36
CA TRP A 25 -12.97 -7.78 3.57
C TRP A 25 -14.21 -6.91 3.37
N LEU A 26 -14.22 -5.73 3.97
CA LEU A 26 -15.34 -4.78 3.88
C LEU A 26 -14.97 -3.64 2.94
N ALA A 27 -15.88 -3.27 2.05
CA ALA A 27 -15.72 -2.08 1.21
C ALA A 27 -15.80 -0.81 2.07
N ALA A 28 -14.86 0.12 1.85
CA ALA A 28 -14.77 1.36 2.58
C ALA A 28 -14.19 2.48 1.71
N THR A 29 -14.32 3.71 2.20
CA THR A 29 -13.72 4.91 1.59
C THR A 29 -12.75 5.53 2.57
N VAL A 30 -11.59 5.95 2.09
CA VAL A 30 -10.58 6.64 2.91
C VAL A 30 -11.06 8.03 3.30
N THR A 31 -11.10 8.33 4.59
CA THR A 31 -11.54 9.64 5.13
C THR A 31 -10.38 10.48 5.63
N CYS A 32 -9.30 9.87 6.14
CA CYS A 32 -8.09 10.58 6.51
C CYS A 32 -6.85 9.69 6.45
N LEU A 33 -5.66 10.31 6.39
CA LEU A 33 -4.39 9.63 6.25
C LEU A 33 -3.38 10.20 7.24
N THR A 34 -2.80 9.32 8.05
CA THR A 34 -1.67 9.63 8.90
C THR A 34 -0.55 8.63 8.64
N PRO A 35 0.70 8.91 9.06
CA PRO A 35 1.81 7.97 8.87
C PRO A 35 1.60 6.58 9.50
N ARG A 36 0.71 6.47 10.50
CA ARG A 36 0.50 5.23 11.27
C ARG A 36 -0.89 4.63 11.13
N GLN A 37 -1.85 5.39 10.62
CA GLN A 37 -3.26 5.05 10.64
C GLN A 37 -3.98 5.65 9.44
N ILE A 38 -5.01 4.93 8.97
CA ILE A 38 -5.91 5.36 7.92
C ILE A 38 -7.31 5.46 8.55
N GLY A 39 -7.94 6.62 8.44
CA GLY A 39 -9.36 6.75 8.70
C GLY A 39 -10.15 6.18 7.52
N VAL A 40 -11.11 5.32 7.80
CA VAL A 40 -11.98 4.69 6.82
C VAL A 40 -13.44 4.87 7.21
N ALA A 41 -14.30 4.99 6.21
CA ALA A 41 -15.75 4.95 6.33
C ALA A 41 -16.25 3.70 5.62
N TYR A 42 -16.78 2.72 6.37
CA TYR A 42 -17.33 1.51 5.78
C TYR A 42 -18.59 1.82 4.97
N GLN A 43 -18.72 1.19 3.81
CA GLN A 43 -19.96 1.24 3.05
C GLN A 43 -21.00 0.40 3.78
N THR A 44 -22.07 1.04 4.24
CA THR A 44 -23.19 0.37 4.91
C THR A 44 -24.48 0.78 4.23
N SER A 45 -25.51 -0.04 4.35
CA SER A 45 -26.88 0.29 3.91
C SER A 45 -27.53 1.38 4.78
N SER A 46 -26.85 1.84 5.84
CA SER A 46 -27.29 2.86 6.77
C SER A 46 -26.88 4.26 6.29
N PRO A 47 -27.69 5.31 6.54
CA PRO A 47 -27.41 6.67 6.08
C PRO A 47 -26.13 7.30 6.67
N ALA A 48 -25.55 6.71 7.73
CA ALA A 48 -24.29 7.16 8.30
C ALA A 48 -23.22 6.06 8.14
N PRO A 49 -22.12 6.31 7.41
CA PRO A 49 -21.02 5.35 7.36
C PRO A 49 -20.40 5.19 8.75
N LEU A 50 -20.12 3.95 9.13
CA LEU A 50 -19.34 3.65 10.33
C LEU A 50 -17.89 4.04 10.09
N GLY A 51 -17.39 5.00 10.86
CA GLY A 51 -16.00 5.43 10.83
C GLY A 51 -15.12 4.54 11.70
N ASP A 52 -13.93 4.21 11.22
CA ASP A 52 -12.92 3.44 11.95
C ASP A 52 -11.51 3.91 11.58
N THR A 53 -10.55 3.58 12.44
CA THR A 53 -9.13 3.88 12.25
C THR A 53 -8.34 2.59 12.16
N VAL A 54 -7.83 2.29 10.98
CA VAL A 54 -7.16 1.03 10.70
C VAL A 54 -5.68 1.24 10.40
N LEU A 55 -4.91 0.19 10.61
CA LEU A 55 -3.49 0.19 10.27
C LEU A 55 -3.34 0.14 8.75
N PRO A 56 -2.31 0.77 8.15
CA PRO A 56 -2.22 0.84 6.71
C PRO A 56 -2.15 -0.51 5.99
N TRP A 57 -1.64 -1.55 6.66
CA TRP A 57 -1.61 -2.92 6.13
C TRP A 57 -2.93 -3.69 6.24
N ALA A 58 -3.94 -3.15 6.94
CA ALA A 58 -5.28 -3.72 6.96
C ALA A 58 -6.14 -3.26 5.77
N VAL A 59 -5.60 -2.36 4.92
CA VAL A 59 -6.29 -1.76 3.78
C VAL A 59 -5.73 -2.31 2.48
N ARG A 60 -6.60 -2.55 1.50
CA ARG A 60 -6.24 -2.90 0.12
C ARG A 60 -6.91 -1.92 -0.85
N PRO A 61 -6.14 -1.18 -1.66
CA PRO A 61 -6.65 -0.37 -2.74
C PRO A 61 -7.58 -1.17 -3.66
N ALA A 62 -8.71 -0.58 -4.06
CA ALA A 62 -9.63 -1.20 -5.03
C ALA A 62 -9.03 -1.33 -6.44
N ASP A 63 -7.93 -0.62 -6.73
CA ASP A 63 -7.17 -0.75 -7.99
C ASP A 63 -6.29 -2.00 -8.06
N GLY A 64 -6.38 -2.88 -7.06
CA GLY A 64 -5.66 -4.16 -7.04
C GLY A 64 -4.23 -4.06 -6.54
N ALA A 65 -3.70 -2.89 -6.21
CA ALA A 65 -2.36 -2.78 -5.62
C ALA A 65 -2.29 -3.45 -4.24
N LEU A 66 -1.14 -4.06 -3.95
CA LEU A 66 -0.83 -4.58 -2.60
C LEU A 66 -0.26 -3.47 -1.74
N LEU A 67 -0.66 -3.43 -0.47
CA LEU A 67 0.00 -2.61 0.54
C LEU A 67 0.94 -3.47 1.36
N ARG A 68 2.21 -3.08 1.44
CA ARG A 68 3.22 -3.78 2.22
C ARG A 68 3.98 -2.80 3.09
N ALA A 69 4.15 -3.13 4.37
CA ALA A 69 5.02 -2.34 5.24
C ALA A 69 6.42 -2.22 4.62
N ALA A 70 6.97 -1.01 4.54
CA ALA A 70 8.23 -0.75 3.84
C ALA A 70 9.36 -1.67 4.34
N ARG A 71 9.42 -1.91 5.65
CA ARG A 71 10.38 -2.83 6.29
C ARG A 71 10.32 -4.29 5.81
N ARG A 72 9.27 -4.68 5.08
CA ARG A 72 9.06 -6.03 4.51
C ARG A 72 9.30 -6.08 3.01
N VAL A 73 9.67 -4.97 2.39
CA VAL A 73 10.03 -4.96 0.97
C VAL A 73 11.38 -5.65 0.78
N ALA A 74 11.46 -6.48 -0.25
CA ALA A 74 12.63 -7.26 -0.58
C ALA A 74 13.02 -7.08 -2.05
N ALA A 75 14.22 -7.54 -2.41
CA ALA A 75 14.65 -7.61 -3.80
C ALA A 75 13.65 -8.42 -4.65
N GLY A 76 13.35 -7.91 -5.84
CA GLY A 76 12.36 -8.49 -6.77
C GLY A 76 10.93 -7.97 -6.58
N ASP A 77 10.62 -7.27 -5.48
CA ASP A 77 9.32 -6.61 -5.33
C ASP A 77 9.16 -5.49 -6.37
N GLU A 78 7.98 -5.40 -6.99
CA GLU A 78 7.61 -4.29 -7.87
C GLU A 78 6.81 -3.26 -7.08
N VAL A 79 7.40 -2.08 -6.90
CA VAL A 79 6.85 -0.99 -6.11
C VAL A 79 6.37 0.13 -7.02
N ILE A 80 5.21 0.69 -6.71
CA ILE A 80 4.60 1.79 -7.45
C ILE A 80 5.06 3.11 -6.79
N PHE A 81 6.07 3.74 -7.38
CA PHE A 81 6.63 5.03 -6.99
C PHE A 81 6.02 6.13 -7.86
N GLY A 82 5.00 6.82 -7.35
CA GLY A 82 4.29 7.87 -8.09
C GLY A 82 3.45 7.26 -9.21
N SER A 83 3.73 7.62 -10.46
CA SER A 83 3.10 7.03 -11.66
C SER A 83 3.93 5.89 -12.27
N THR A 84 5.05 5.52 -11.67
CA THR A 84 5.99 4.56 -12.25
C THR A 84 6.12 3.32 -11.37
N THR A 85 6.12 2.14 -11.99
CA THR A 85 6.49 0.89 -11.34
C THR A 85 8.00 0.71 -11.44
N ARG A 86 8.66 0.40 -10.32
CA ARG A 86 10.10 0.14 -10.26
C ARG A 86 10.34 -1.16 -9.51
N THR A 87 11.31 -1.96 -9.97
CA THR A 87 11.68 -3.21 -9.32
C THR A 87 12.78 -2.97 -8.29
N VAL A 88 12.60 -3.49 -7.09
CA VAL A 88 13.57 -3.37 -6.00
C VAL A 88 14.77 -4.27 -6.29
N ALA A 89 15.96 -3.69 -6.34
CA ALA A 89 17.22 -4.42 -6.39
C ALA A 89 17.70 -4.82 -4.99
N ALA A 90 17.57 -3.91 -4.01
CA ALA A 90 17.95 -4.15 -2.63
C ALA A 90 17.22 -3.17 -1.70
N ALA A 91 16.96 -3.58 -0.47
CA ALA A 91 16.38 -2.71 0.55
C ALA A 91 17.05 -2.99 1.90
N TRP A 92 17.46 -1.94 2.62
CA TRP A 92 18.06 -2.07 3.95
C TRP A 92 17.73 -0.88 4.85
N LYS A 93 17.78 -1.12 6.15
CA LYS A 93 17.53 -0.09 7.16
C LYS A 93 18.81 0.71 7.42
N GLY A 94 18.75 2.03 7.23
CA GLY A 94 19.80 2.99 7.61
C GLY A 94 19.87 3.19 9.13
N ARG A 95 20.94 3.85 9.60
CA ARG A 95 21.16 4.13 11.04
C ARG A 95 20.10 5.05 11.65
N ASP A 96 19.53 5.93 10.85
CA ASP A 96 18.44 6.85 11.20
C ASP A 96 17.05 6.17 11.20
N GLY A 97 17.00 4.88 10.91
CA GLY A 97 15.78 4.08 10.87
C GLY A 97 15.01 4.17 9.57
N TRP A 98 15.48 4.97 8.61
CA TRP A 98 14.91 5.04 7.27
C TRP A 98 15.24 3.78 6.49
N LEU A 99 14.38 3.39 5.57
CA LEU A 99 14.65 2.28 4.67
C LEU A 99 15.22 2.82 3.37
N VAL A 100 16.44 2.45 3.03
CA VAL A 100 17.05 2.75 1.73
C VAL A 100 16.65 1.65 0.75
N VAL A 101 16.12 2.04 -0.41
CA VAL A 101 15.64 1.14 -1.47
C VAL A 101 16.38 1.47 -2.76
N HIS A 102 17.14 0.51 -3.27
CA HIS A 102 17.76 0.56 -4.59
C HIS A 102 16.88 -0.13 -5.62
N PHE A 103 16.92 0.36 -6.85
CA PHE A 103 16.11 -0.15 -7.95
C PHE A 103 16.99 -0.76 -9.04
N THR A 104 16.44 -1.72 -9.80
CA THR A 104 17.16 -2.43 -10.86
C THR A 104 17.44 -1.57 -12.08
N ASP A 105 16.70 -0.47 -12.25
CA ASP A 105 16.87 0.49 -13.35
C ASP A 105 18.12 1.39 -13.18
N GLY A 106 18.89 1.22 -12.09
CA GLY A 106 20.07 2.01 -11.80
C GLY A 106 19.78 3.46 -11.42
N GLY A 107 18.50 3.84 -11.28
CA GLY A 107 18.12 5.17 -10.87
C GLY A 107 18.44 5.45 -9.41
N GLN A 108 18.24 6.70 -8.99
CA GLN A 108 18.55 7.13 -7.63
C GLN A 108 17.81 6.28 -6.57
N PRO A 109 18.49 5.91 -5.48
CA PRO A 109 17.86 5.23 -4.35
C PRO A 109 16.75 6.05 -3.71
N ALA A 110 15.77 5.37 -3.14
CA ALA A 110 14.73 6.00 -2.33
C ALA A 110 14.99 5.80 -0.82
N LEU A 111 14.85 6.84 0.01
CA LEU A 111 14.79 6.71 1.48
C LEU A 111 13.35 6.81 1.98
N VAL A 112 12.85 5.70 2.46
CA VAL A 112 11.47 5.54 2.90
C VAL A 112 11.39 5.74 4.41
N LEU A 113 10.42 6.55 4.84
CA LEU A 113 10.21 6.87 6.25
C LEU A 113 9.99 5.61 7.11
N PRO A 114 10.48 5.60 8.36
CA PRO A 114 10.15 4.54 9.31
C PRO A 114 8.64 4.38 9.48
N GLY A 115 8.15 3.15 9.38
CA GLY A 115 6.73 2.84 9.54
C GLY A 115 5.87 3.09 8.30
N ALA A 116 6.44 3.59 7.20
CA ALA A 116 5.72 3.72 5.95
C ALA A 116 5.25 2.36 5.41
N VAL A 117 4.23 2.43 4.57
CA VAL A 117 3.74 1.33 3.76
C VAL A 117 4.00 1.69 2.30
N LEU A 118 4.23 0.71 1.45
CA LEU A 118 4.50 0.89 0.02
C LEU A 118 3.41 0.19 -0.77
N ARG A 119 3.07 0.77 -1.93
CA ARG A 119 2.20 0.15 -2.92
C ARG A 119 3.04 -0.76 -3.79
N LEU A 120 2.63 -2.01 -3.93
CA LEU A 120 3.27 -3.00 -4.78
C LEU A 120 2.30 -3.45 -5.87
N VAL A 121 2.85 -3.86 -7.01
CA VAL A 121 2.08 -4.62 -8.00
C VAL A 121 1.67 -5.94 -7.37
N ASP A 122 0.39 -6.27 -7.48
CA ASP A 122 -0.11 -7.58 -7.08
C ASP A 122 0.14 -8.59 -8.20
N ARG A 123 1.14 -9.45 -8.01
CA ARG A 123 1.40 -10.59 -8.89
C ARG A 123 0.87 -11.90 -8.32
N THR A 124 0.07 -11.86 -7.26
CA THR A 124 -0.62 -13.05 -6.79
C THR A 124 -1.50 -13.50 -7.95
N PRO A 125 -1.25 -14.67 -8.56
CA PRO A 125 -2.10 -15.12 -9.65
C PRO A 125 -3.53 -15.18 -9.12
N ALA A 126 -4.47 -14.58 -9.85
CA ALA A 126 -5.88 -14.73 -9.53
C ALA A 126 -6.14 -16.24 -9.42
N VAL A 127 -6.57 -16.70 -8.24
CA VAL A 127 -6.97 -18.09 -8.08
C VAL A 127 -8.12 -18.29 -9.05
N THR A 128 -7.91 -19.11 -10.06
CA THR A 128 -8.93 -19.47 -11.04
C THR A 128 -9.40 -20.88 -10.74
N VAL A 129 -10.71 -21.08 -10.67
CA VAL A 129 -11.30 -22.42 -10.74
C VAL A 129 -11.81 -22.57 -12.15
N ASN A 130 -11.23 -23.50 -12.91
CA ASN A 130 -11.58 -23.75 -14.32
C ASN A 130 -11.48 -22.51 -15.23
N GLY A 131 -10.46 -21.67 -15.04
CA GLY A 131 -10.23 -20.49 -15.89
C GLY A 131 -11.11 -19.28 -15.60
N LEU A 132 -12.01 -19.35 -14.61
CA LEU A 132 -12.78 -18.21 -14.12
C LEU A 132 -12.10 -17.61 -12.87
N PRO A 133 -11.82 -16.31 -12.84
CA PRO A 133 -11.30 -15.65 -11.65
C PRO A 133 -12.34 -15.74 -10.53
N ILE A 134 -11.90 -16.17 -9.34
CA ILE A 134 -12.77 -16.17 -8.16
C ILE A 134 -12.78 -14.73 -7.61
N THR A 135 -13.76 -13.95 -8.04
CA THR A 135 -14.08 -12.69 -7.37
C THR A 135 -14.78 -13.03 -6.07
N GLY A 136 -14.05 -12.93 -4.96
CA GLY A 136 -14.61 -13.04 -3.60
C GLY A 136 -15.22 -11.73 -3.13
#